data_AF-A0A177P9Z7-F1
#
_entry.id   AF-A0A177P9Z7-F1
#
_cell.length_a   1.000
_cell.length_b   1.000
_cell.length_c   1.000
_cell.angle_alpha   90.00
_cell.angle_beta   90.00
_cell.angle_gamma   90.00
#
_symmetry.space_group_name_H-M   'P 1'
#
loop_
_entity.id
_entity.type
_entity.pdbx_description
1 polymer ?
#
loop_
_entity_poly.entity_id
_entity_poly.type
_entity_poly.pdbx_seq_one_letter_code
_entity_poly.pdbx_strand_id
1 'polypeptide(L)'
;MPSEHAEAPLASEKTSNLLLEQIDRARQTGATIGLGGDRLDRPGYFLEPTAITGIDERNPVFNRELFDPAAAFHVVDSTASAIALANATPFGLGT
;
A
#
# COMPACT_ATOMS: atom_id res chain seq x y z
N MET A 1 -24.84 2.03 16.27
CA MET A 1 -23.87 0.98 15.90
C MET A 1 -23.26 1.40 14.58
N PRO A 2 -21.94 1.62 14.46
CA PRO A 2 -21.36 1.80 13.14
C PRO A 2 -21.61 0.51 12.34
N SER A 3 -21.99 0.64 11.08
CA SER A 3 -22.28 -0.48 10.17
C SER A 3 -21.13 -1.49 10.16
N GLU A 4 -21.47 -2.78 10.15
CA GLU A 4 -20.56 -3.90 10.42
C GLU A 4 -19.35 -4.07 9.49
N HIS A 5 -19.20 -3.34 8.38
CA HIS A 5 -17.98 -3.40 7.57
C HIS A 5 -17.63 -2.01 7.00
N ALA A 6 -16.47 -1.46 7.39
CA ALA A 6 -15.92 -0.24 6.80
C ALA A 6 -15.20 -0.49 5.45
N GLU A 7 -15.01 -1.77 5.08
CA GLU A 7 -14.23 -2.19 3.91
C GLU A 7 -15.13 -2.83 2.86
N ALA A 8 -15.05 -2.29 1.64
CA ALA A 8 -15.65 -2.88 0.45
C ALA A 8 -14.66 -3.87 -0.21
N PRO A 9 -15.14 -4.91 -0.91
CA PRO A 9 -14.24 -5.77 -1.67
C PRO A 9 -13.62 -4.99 -2.83
N LEU A 10 -12.43 -5.42 -3.25
CA LEU A 10 -11.86 -4.98 -4.51
C LEU A 10 -12.76 -5.38 -5.69
N ALA A 11 -12.65 -4.64 -6.79
CA ALA A 11 -13.53 -4.81 -7.94
C ALA A 11 -13.41 -6.18 -8.62
N SER A 12 -12.26 -6.85 -8.50
CA SER A 12 -12.00 -8.14 -9.14
C SER A 12 -10.95 -8.97 -8.42
N GLU A 13 -10.96 -10.28 -8.67
CA GLU A 13 -9.92 -11.20 -8.22
C GLU A 13 -8.53 -10.76 -8.71
N LYS A 14 -8.44 -10.36 -9.97
CA LYS A 14 -7.19 -9.87 -10.59
C LYS A 14 -6.60 -8.70 -9.81
N THR A 15 -7.42 -7.73 -9.42
CA THR A 15 -6.97 -6.58 -8.63
C THR A 15 -6.49 -7.02 -7.24
N SER A 16 -7.22 -7.93 -6.59
CA SER A 16 -6.81 -8.47 -5.28
C SER A 16 -5.48 -9.24 -5.33
N ASN A 17 -5.28 -10.07 -6.36
CA ASN A 17 -4.03 -10.80 -6.54
C ASN A 17 -2.87 -9.86 -6.84
N LEU A 18 -3.09 -8.85 -7.68
CA LEU A 18 -2.06 -7.86 -8.00
C LEU A 18 -1.58 -7.11 -6.75
N LEU A 19 -2.50 -6.68 -5.89
CA LEU A 19 -2.13 -5.99 -4.66
C LEU A 19 -1.37 -6.90 -3.70
N LEU A 20 -1.81 -8.15 -3.50
CA LEU A 20 -1.08 -9.13 -2.69
C LEU A 20 0.35 -9.35 -3.22
N GLU A 21 0.52 -9.47 -4.53
CA GLU A 21 1.85 -9.57 -5.13
C GLU A 21 2.71 -8.32 -4.86
N GLN A 22 2.11 -7.12 -4.89
CA GLN A 22 2.82 -5.88 -4.57
C GLN A 22 3.27 -5.85 -3.10
N ILE A 23 2.40 -6.25 -2.17
CA ILE A 23 2.68 -6.34 -0.74
C ILE A 23 3.80 -7.36 -0.48
N ASP A 24 3.73 -8.53 -1.10
CA ASP A 24 4.76 -9.57 -0.96
C ASP A 24 6.10 -9.11 -1.51
N ARG A 25 6.13 -8.45 -2.67
CA ARG A 25 7.37 -7.87 -3.22
C ARG A 25 7.93 -6.76 -2.32
N ALA A 26 7.07 -5.95 -1.71
CA ALA A 26 7.49 -4.93 -0.76
C ALA A 26 8.24 -5.57 0.42
N ARG A 27 7.66 -6.63 1.00
CA ARG A 27 8.26 -7.41 2.09
C ARG A 27 9.59 -8.03 1.68
N GLN A 28 9.65 -8.66 0.50
CA GLN A 28 10.87 -9.29 -0.04
C GLN A 28 12.01 -8.30 -0.31
N THR A 29 11.68 -7.02 -0.52
CA THR A 29 12.65 -5.95 -0.80
C THR A 29 12.91 -5.07 0.43
N GLY A 30 12.58 -5.55 1.62
CA GLY A 30 13.00 -4.95 2.89
C GLY A 30 11.99 -4.00 3.54
N ALA A 31 10.81 -3.78 2.95
CA ALA A 31 9.76 -3.06 3.64
C ALA A 31 9.16 -3.89 4.78
N THR A 32 8.58 -3.19 5.75
CA THR A 32 7.86 -3.78 6.88
C THR A 32 6.36 -3.63 6.67
N ILE A 33 5.62 -4.74 6.81
CA ILE A 33 4.17 -4.71 6.86
C ILE A 33 3.76 -4.56 8.33
N GLY A 34 3.42 -3.33 8.73
CA GLY A 34 3.12 -2.98 10.12
C GLY A 34 1.67 -3.28 10.54
N LEU A 35 0.78 -3.48 9.57
CA LEU A 35 -0.62 -3.83 9.75
C LEU A 35 -1.11 -4.57 8.50
N GLY A 36 -1.96 -5.58 8.70
CA GLY A 36 -2.65 -6.31 7.63
C GLY A 36 -1.70 -7.01 6.66
N GLY A 37 -2.07 -6.98 5.38
CA GLY A 37 -1.27 -7.54 4.30
C GLY A 37 -1.81 -8.86 3.73
N ASP A 38 -2.90 -9.39 4.30
CA ASP A 38 -3.47 -10.67 3.91
C ASP A 38 -4.92 -10.56 3.39
N ARG A 39 -5.41 -11.69 2.87
CA ARG A 39 -6.82 -11.85 2.50
C ARG A 39 -7.67 -12.01 3.76
N LEU A 40 -8.84 -11.36 3.80
CA LEU A 40 -9.84 -11.68 4.83
C LEU A 40 -10.46 -13.05 4.54
N ASP A 41 -10.66 -13.86 5.58
CA ASP A 41 -11.31 -15.18 5.49
C ASP A 41 -12.82 -15.03 5.31
N ARG A 42 -13.24 -14.62 4.11
CA ARG A 42 -14.64 -14.45 3.70
C ARG A 42 -14.79 -14.50 2.18
N PRO A 43 -15.99 -14.84 1.65
CA PRO A 43 -16.24 -14.79 0.21
C PRO A 43 -16.06 -13.40 -0.39
N GLY A 44 -15.47 -13.33 -1.58
CA GLY A 44 -15.22 -12.07 -2.31
C GLY A 44 -13.75 -11.68 -2.33
N TYR A 45 -13.46 -10.45 -2.77
CA TYR A 45 -12.10 -9.95 -2.99
C TYR A 45 -11.70 -8.97 -1.87
N PHE A 46 -11.85 -9.43 -0.63
CA PHE A 46 -11.55 -8.64 0.56
C PHE A 46 -10.11 -8.83 1.00
N LEU A 47 -9.40 -7.71 1.18
CA LEU A 47 -8.06 -7.68 1.74
C LEU A 47 -8.06 -6.82 3.00
N GLU A 48 -7.18 -7.14 3.95
CA GLU A 48 -6.96 -6.31 5.13
C GLU A 48 -6.36 -4.95 4.75
N PRO A 49 -6.73 -3.86 5.43
CA PRO A 49 -6.03 -2.59 5.34
C PRO A 49 -4.56 -2.78 5.67
N THR A 50 -3.68 -2.37 4.76
CA THR A 50 -2.26 -2.67 4.84
C THR A 50 -1.45 -1.40 5.07
N ALA A 51 -0.66 -1.37 6.15
CA ALA A 51 0.29 -0.29 6.40
C ALA A 51 1.72 -0.76 6.10
N ILE A 52 2.38 -0.11 5.14
CA ILE A 52 3.72 -0.46 4.68
C ILE A 52 4.69 0.63 5.12
N THR A 53 5.77 0.27 5.81
CA THR A 53 6.83 1.18 6.28
C THR A 53 8.21 0.68 5.84
N GLY A 54 9.26 1.46 6.08
CA GLY A 54 10.63 1.05 5.76
C GLY A 54 10.91 0.91 4.26
N ILE A 55 10.25 1.74 3.45
CA ILE A 55 10.32 1.71 1.99
C ILE A 55 11.47 2.61 1.53
N ASP A 56 12.50 2.02 0.94
CA ASP A 56 13.58 2.75 0.25
C ASP A 56 13.34 2.84 -1.27
N GLU A 57 14.18 3.60 -1.98
CA GLU A 57 14.07 3.84 -3.43
C GLU A 57 14.19 2.58 -4.31
N ARG A 58 14.72 1.47 -3.76
CA ARG A 58 14.85 0.18 -4.46
C ARG A 58 13.60 -0.67 -4.30
N ASN A 59 12.77 -0.36 -3.31
CA ASN A 59 11.51 -1.04 -3.08
C ASN A 59 10.52 -0.68 -4.21
N PRO A 60 9.89 -1.66 -4.88
CA PRO A 60 9.00 -1.41 -6.00
C PRO A 60 7.73 -0.64 -5.62
N VAL A 61 7.38 -0.56 -4.33
CA VAL A 61 6.26 0.25 -3.83
C VAL A 61 6.60 1.74 -3.79
N PHE A 62 7.88 2.12 -3.72
CA PHE A 62 8.32 3.51 -3.61
C PHE A 62 7.75 4.43 -4.71
N ASN A 63 7.67 3.92 -5.94
CA ASN A 63 7.20 4.67 -7.12
C ASN A 63 6.02 4.00 -7.81
N ARG A 64 5.16 3.31 -7.06
CA ARG A 64 4.05 2.55 -7.62
C ARG A 64 2.76 2.79 -6.86
N GLU A 65 1.71 3.01 -7.64
CA GLU A 65 0.35 3.10 -7.13
C GLU A 65 -0.17 1.71 -6.68
N LEU A 66 -0.72 1.63 -5.47
CA LEU A 66 -1.19 0.37 -4.86
C LEU A 66 -2.70 0.12 -5.07
N PHE A 67 -3.49 1.16 -5.33
CA PHE A 67 -4.94 1.08 -5.60
C PHE A 67 -5.77 0.33 -4.54
N ASP A 68 -5.68 0.77 -3.27
CA ASP A 68 -6.45 0.33 -2.09
C ASP A 68 -6.47 -1.18 -1.76
N PRO A 69 -6.60 -1.61 -0.48
CA PRO A 69 -6.55 -0.82 0.75
C PRO A 69 -5.15 -0.83 1.37
N ALA A 70 -4.14 -0.31 0.67
CA ALA A 70 -2.76 -0.30 1.15
C ALA A 70 -2.14 1.11 1.10
N ALA A 71 -1.48 1.51 2.18
CA ALA A 71 -0.82 2.81 2.32
C ALA A 71 0.67 2.65 2.61
N ALA A 72 1.48 3.43 1.90
CA ALA A 72 2.92 3.53 2.09
C ALA A 72 3.26 4.74 2.99
N PHE A 73 4.06 4.50 4.03
CA PHE A 73 4.48 5.51 4.98
C PHE A 73 5.98 5.72 4.90
N HIS A 74 6.38 6.97 4.67
CA HIS A 74 7.78 7.40 4.62
C HIS A 74 8.08 8.36 5.76
N VAL A 75 9.24 8.19 6.39
CA VAL A 75 9.74 9.09 7.43
C VAL A 75 10.82 9.97 6.83
N VAL A 76 10.73 11.28 7.09
CA VAL A 76 11.65 12.30 6.57
C VAL A 76 11.97 13.30 7.68
N ASP A 77 13.21 13.80 7.69
CA ASP A 77 13.70 14.66 8.78
C ASP A 77 13.39 16.16 8.58
N SER A 78 12.83 16.53 7.42
CA SER A 78 12.50 17.91 7.11
C SER A 78 11.40 18.05 6.05
N THR A 79 10.75 19.21 6.04
CA THR A 79 9.80 19.59 4.98
C THR A 79 10.46 19.60 3.60
N ALA A 80 11.72 20.02 3.49
CA ALA A 80 12.44 20.01 2.21
C ALA A 80 12.62 18.58 1.68
N SER A 81 12.98 17.64 2.56
CA SER A 81 13.05 16.21 2.23
C SER A 81 11.69 15.63 1.85
N ALA A 82 10.62 16.05 2.53
CA ALA A 82 9.25 15.64 2.19
C ALA A 82 8.84 16.10 0.77
N ILE A 83 9.15 17.35 0.41
CA ILE A 83 8.87 17.90 -0.92
C ILE A 83 9.69 17.18 -1.99
N ALA A 84 10.98 16.92 -1.72
CA ALA A 84 11.84 16.17 -2.64
C ALA A 84 11.31 14.75 -2.86
N LEU A 85 10.91 14.06 -1.80
CA LEU A 85 10.31 12.73 -1.86
C LEU A 85 8.98 12.74 -2.62
N ALA A 86 8.08 13.69 -2.35
CA ALA A 86 6.80 13.80 -3.05
C ALA A 86 6.97 14.04 -4.57
N ASN A 87 8.06 14.70 -4.98
CA ASN A 87 8.39 14.93 -6.38
C ASN A 87 9.25 13.81 -7.00
N ALA A 88 9.67 12.79 -6.24
CA ALA A 88 10.56 11.73 -6.70
C ALA A 88 9.84 10.61 -7.48
N THR A 89 8.76 10.97 -8.17
CA THR A 89 7.87 10.07 -8.91
C THR A 89 7.64 10.63 -10.32
N PRO A 90 7.45 9.78 -11.35
CA PRO A 90 7.08 10.24 -12.68
C PRO A 90 5.60 10.68 -12.78
N PHE A 91 4.81 10.47 -11.73
CA PHE A 91 3.38 10.81 -11.68
C PHE A 91 3.16 12.22 -11.09
N GLY A 92 1.98 12.79 -11.31
CA GLY A 92 1.64 14.16 -10.86
C GLY A 92 0.17 14.35 -10.49
N LEU A 93 -0.54 13.26 -10.17
CA LEU A 93 -1.87 13.28 -9.59
C LEU A 93 -1.77 13.21 -8.06
N GLY A 94 -2.83 13.61 -7.35
CA GLY A 94 -2.90 13.38 -5.91
C GLY A 94 -2.69 11.90 -5.60
N THR A 95 -1.83 11.62 -4.61
CA THR A 95 -1.51 10.26 -4.13
C THR A 95 -2.37 9.87 -2.96
#